data_AF-A0A938F493-F1
#
_entry.id   AF-A0A938F493-F1
#
_cell.length_a   1.000
_cell.length_b   1.000
_cell.length_c   1.000
_cell.angle_alpha   90.00
_cell.angle_beta   90.00
_cell.angle_gamma   90.00
#
_symmetry.space_group_name_H-M   'P 1'
#
loop_
_entity.id
_entity.type
_entity.pdbx_description
1 polymer ?
#
loop_
_entity_poly.entity_id
_entity_poly.type
_entity_poly.pdbx_seq_one_letter_code
_entity_poly.pdbx_strand_id
1 'polypeptide(L)'
;MERSEPASAPVSGVDRVSDIVESVKQYARQETVEPIRGAARWVAVGTVASLSLGIAMLYLALGILRLSQDLGGGALDGSWSFVHYVITGIVLAGVAGLAASRIGGRSLSRGGAR
;
A
#
# COMPACT_ATOMS: atom_id res chain seq x y z
N MET A 1 -62.92 9.78 -27.54
CA MET A 1 -61.77 10.56 -27.02
C MET A 1 -60.54 9.68 -27.13
N GLU A 2 -60.16 9.34 -28.37
CA GLU A 2 -58.94 8.58 -28.68
C GLU A 2 -57.76 9.54 -28.61
N ARG A 3 -56.80 9.25 -27.73
CA ARG A 3 -55.51 9.95 -27.74
C ARG A 3 -54.74 9.45 -28.95
N SER A 4 -54.53 10.33 -29.91
CA SER A 4 -53.55 10.17 -30.97
C SER A 4 -52.17 9.97 -30.33
N GLU A 5 -51.65 8.75 -30.40
CA GLU A 5 -50.26 8.45 -30.06
C GLU A 5 -49.35 9.20 -31.06
N PRO A 6 -48.39 10.01 -30.61
CA PRO A 6 -47.44 10.64 -31.52
C PRO A 6 -46.55 9.54 -32.10
N ALA A 7 -46.58 9.39 -33.42
CA ALA A 7 -45.73 8.49 -34.17
C ALA A 7 -44.25 8.70 -33.78
N SER A 8 -43.66 7.67 -33.19
CA SER A 8 -42.26 7.64 -32.79
C SER A 8 -41.37 7.78 -34.04
N ALA A 9 -40.64 8.89 -34.12
CA ALA A 9 -39.70 9.14 -35.21
C ALA A 9 -38.62 8.05 -35.25
N PRO A 10 -38.18 7.61 -36.44
CA PRO A 10 -37.13 6.60 -36.57
C PRO A 10 -35.81 7.19 -36.06
N VAL A 11 -35.33 6.68 -34.93
CA VAL A 11 -34.02 7.00 -34.36
C VAL A 11 -32.95 6.76 -35.43
N SER A 12 -32.16 7.79 -35.75
CA SER A 12 -31.19 7.71 -36.82
C SER A 12 -30.07 6.73 -36.45
N GLY A 13 -29.49 6.04 -37.44
CA GLY A 13 -28.41 5.06 -37.18
C GLY A 13 -27.20 5.65 -36.46
N VAL A 14 -26.99 6.97 -36.58
CA VAL A 14 -25.91 7.70 -35.90
C VAL A 14 -26.18 7.85 -34.41
N ASP A 15 -27.44 8.12 -34.02
CA ASP A 15 -27.84 8.23 -32.62
C ASP A 15 -27.64 6.89 -31.89
N ARG A 16 -27.96 5.77 -32.56
CA ARG A 16 -27.75 4.43 -32.01
C ARG A 16 -26.27 4.10 -31.79
N VAL A 17 -25.39 4.49 -32.71
CA VAL A 17 -23.94 4.26 -32.55
C VAL A 17 -23.39 5.13 -31.41
N SER A 18 -23.84 6.39 -31.31
CA SER A 18 -23.46 7.28 -30.22
C SER A 18 -23.89 6.72 -28.84
N ASP A 19 -25.11 6.21 -28.73
CA ASP A 19 -25.64 5.63 -27.49
C ASP A 19 -24.87 4.38 -27.06
N ILE A 20 -24.47 3.53 -28.00
CA ILE A 20 -23.65 2.33 -27.72
C ILE A 20 -22.26 2.75 -27.23
N VAL A 21 -21.63 3.72 -27.90
CA VAL A 21 -20.29 4.21 -27.53
C VAL A 21 -20.32 4.84 -26.12
N GLU A 22 -21.33 5.65 -25.81
CA GLU A 22 -21.46 6.27 -24.49
C GLU A 22 -21.74 5.21 -23.41
N SER A 23 -22.53 4.18 -23.71
CA SER A 23 -22.78 3.05 -22.80
C SER A 23 -21.51 2.26 -22.49
N VAL A 24 -20.69 1.95 -23.50
CA VAL A 24 -19.41 1.24 -23.31
C VAL A 24 -18.42 2.09 -22.50
N LYS A 25 -18.37 3.39 -22.78
CA LYS A 25 -17.53 4.35 -22.04
C LYS A 25 -17.94 4.47 -20.58
N GLN A 26 -19.25 4.52 -20.29
CA GLN A 26 -19.77 4.49 -18.92
C GLN A 26 -19.41 3.20 -18.19
N TYR A 27 -19.57 2.04 -18.87
CA TYR A 27 -19.21 0.75 -18.30
C TYR A 27 -17.71 0.66 -18.00
N ALA A 28 -16.85 1.02 -18.95
CA ALA A 28 -15.41 1.06 -18.74
C ALA A 28 -15.03 1.97 -17.56
N ARG A 29 -15.74 3.09 -17.37
CA ARG A 29 -15.53 3.99 -16.24
C ARG A 29 -16.03 3.41 -14.92
N GLN A 30 -17.17 2.71 -14.89
CA GLN A 30 -17.66 2.01 -13.69
C GLN A 30 -16.71 0.89 -13.28
N GLU A 31 -16.32 0.06 -14.24
CA GLU A 31 -15.49 -1.12 -13.98
C GLU A 31 -14.05 -0.75 -13.59
N THR A 32 -13.55 0.45 -13.94
CA THR A 32 -12.18 0.88 -13.64
C THR A 32 -12.05 1.81 -12.44
N VAL A 33 -13.03 2.70 -12.20
CA VAL A 33 -12.92 3.69 -11.12
C VAL A 33 -13.05 3.04 -9.75
N GLU A 34 -13.91 2.03 -9.61
CA GLU A 34 -14.10 1.32 -8.35
C GLU A 34 -12.83 0.57 -7.89
N PRO A 35 -12.14 -0.22 -8.75
CA PRO A 35 -10.88 -0.85 -8.37
C PRO A 35 -9.74 0.16 -8.16
N ILE A 36 -9.65 1.24 -8.95
CA ILE A 36 -8.61 2.27 -8.78
C ILE A 36 -8.76 2.97 -7.43
N ARG A 37 -10.00 3.29 -7.01
CA ARG A 37 -10.25 3.91 -5.71
C ARG A 37 -9.86 2.97 -4.56
N GLY A 38 -10.11 1.67 -4.70
CA GLY A 38 -9.67 0.65 -3.76
C GLY A 38 -8.14 0.59 -3.64
N ALA A 39 -7.45 0.50 -4.78
CA ALA A 39 -5.98 0.47 -4.84
C ALA A 39 -5.37 1.75 -4.26
N ALA A 40 -5.90 2.92 -4.59
CA ALA A 40 -5.43 4.21 -4.07
C ALA A 40 -5.52 4.28 -2.54
N ARG A 41 -6.61 3.76 -1.95
CA ARG A 41 -6.74 3.69 -0.48
C ARG A 41 -5.72 2.74 0.15
N TRP A 42 -5.50 1.59 -0.46
CA TRP A 42 -4.48 0.64 0.01
C TRP A 42 -3.08 1.22 -0.04
N VAL A 43 -2.72 1.90 -1.12
CA VAL A 43 -1.43 2.59 -1.26
C VAL A 43 -1.31 3.70 -0.21
N ALA A 44 -2.35 4.52 -0.01
CA ALA A 44 -2.31 5.58 1.00
C ALA A 44 -2.06 5.03 2.41
N VAL A 45 -2.77 3.98 2.81
CA VAL A 45 -2.57 3.32 4.11
C VAL A 45 -1.18 2.69 4.20
N GLY A 46 -0.73 2.02 3.13
CA GLY A 46 0.62 1.44 3.05
C GLY A 46 1.72 2.48 3.21
N THR A 47 1.58 3.65 2.57
CA THR A 47 2.52 4.76 2.68
C THR A 47 2.58 5.30 4.10
N VAL A 48 1.44 5.56 4.73
CA VAL A 48 1.40 6.04 6.13
C VAL A 48 2.02 5.01 7.08
N ALA A 49 1.72 3.72 6.89
CA ALA A 49 2.31 2.66 7.68
C ALA A 49 3.84 2.56 7.47
N SER A 50 4.32 2.69 6.24
CA SER A 50 5.74 2.66 5.91
C SER A 50 6.49 3.86 6.51
N LEU A 51 5.92 5.06 6.43
CA LEU A 51 6.49 6.26 7.06
C LEU A 51 6.55 6.13 8.58
N SER A 52 5.46 5.67 9.19
CA SER A 52 5.40 5.41 10.63
C SER A 52 6.46 4.39 11.06
N LEU A 53 6.59 3.28 10.31
CA LEU A 53 7.61 2.26 10.56
C LEU A 53 9.03 2.80 10.39
N GLY A 54 9.27 3.64 9.38
CA GLY A 54 10.56 4.30 9.17
C GLY A 54 10.93 5.21 10.34
N ILE A 55 10.00 6.03 10.80
CA ILE A 55 10.21 6.89 11.98
C ILE A 55 10.48 6.06 13.23
N ALA A 56 9.71 4.98 13.45
CA ALA A 56 9.95 4.07 14.56
C ALA A 56 11.35 3.45 14.50
N MET A 57 11.82 3.06 13.32
CA MET A 57 13.15 2.49 13.11
C MET A 57 14.26 3.50 13.39
N LEU A 58 14.07 4.78 13.03
CA LEU A 58 15.01 5.86 13.36
C LEU A 58 15.12 6.07 14.87
N TYR A 59 13.97 6.16 15.57
CA TYR A 59 13.99 6.30 17.03
C TYR A 59 14.59 5.08 17.73
N LEU A 60 14.31 3.88 17.22
CA LEU A 60 14.89 2.65 17.74
C LEU A 60 16.42 2.65 17.56
N ALA A 61 16.92 3.07 16.40
CA ALA A 61 18.35 3.23 16.15
C ALA A 61 19.01 4.18 17.15
N LEU A 62 18.42 5.37 17.35
CA LEU A 62 18.91 6.36 18.30
C LEU A 62 18.85 5.84 19.74
N GLY A 63 17.77 5.16 20.12
CA GLY A 63 17.58 4.61 21.45
C GLY A 63 18.59 3.51 21.78
N ILE A 64 18.82 2.57 20.85
CA ILE A 64 19.81 1.50 21.03
C ILE A 64 21.21 2.07 21.08
N LEU A 65 21.54 3.00 20.17
CA LEU A 65 22.86 3.64 20.16
C LEU A 65 23.14 4.33 21.49
N ARG A 66 22.16 5.09 21.99
CA ARG A 66 22.27 5.79 23.26
C ARG A 66 22.36 4.84 24.45
N LEU A 67 21.54 3.80 24.49
CA LEU A 67 21.60 2.78 25.52
C LEU A 67 22.96 2.07 25.53
N SER A 68 23.48 1.74 24.35
CA SER A 68 24.80 1.11 24.22
C SER A 68 25.90 2.03 24.71
N GLN A 69 25.82 3.34 24.43
CA GLN A 69 26.79 4.34 24.89
C GLN A 69 26.72 4.55 26.40
N ASP A 70 25.51 4.62 26.98
CA ASP A 70 25.29 4.76 28.42
C ASP A 70 25.80 3.53 29.21
N LEU A 71 25.65 2.32 28.66
CA LEU A 71 26.13 1.07 29.27
C LEU A 71 27.61 0.79 29.00
N GLY A 72 28.10 1.15 27.80
CA GLY A 72 29.48 0.93 27.37
C GLY A 72 30.46 1.84 28.07
N GLY A 73 30.03 3.07 28.41
CA GLY A 73 30.81 4.06 29.14
C GLY A 73 32.24 4.22 28.61
N GLY A 74 33.18 4.53 29.51
CA GLY A 74 34.58 4.75 29.15
C GLY A 74 35.32 3.52 28.59
N ALA A 75 34.76 2.31 28.72
CA ALA A 75 35.41 1.08 28.25
C ALA A 75 35.35 0.93 26.72
N LEU A 76 34.34 1.51 26.08
CA LEU A 76 34.16 1.49 24.63
C LEU A 76 34.34 2.88 24.00
N ASP A 77 34.88 3.84 24.75
CA ASP A 77 35.16 5.20 24.25
C ASP A 77 36.50 5.29 23.52
N GLY A 78 36.71 6.40 22.81
CA GLY A 78 37.94 6.64 22.03
C GLY A 78 38.04 5.73 20.80
N SER A 79 39.11 4.92 20.73
CA SER A 79 39.39 4.03 19.59
C SER A 79 38.38 2.91 19.39
N TRP A 80 37.59 2.57 20.43
CA TRP A 80 36.56 1.52 20.38
C TRP A 80 35.14 2.06 20.16
N SER A 81 34.97 3.38 20.00
CA SER A 81 33.65 4.02 19.85
C SER A 81 32.82 3.48 18.69
N PHE A 82 33.48 2.95 17.64
CA PHE A 82 32.83 2.35 16.49
C PHE A 82 31.94 1.12 16.86
N VAL A 83 32.25 0.43 17.97
CA VAL A 83 31.52 -0.77 18.41
C VAL A 83 30.06 -0.48 18.70
N HIS A 84 29.73 0.69 19.25
CA HIS A 84 28.35 1.10 19.51
C HIS A 84 27.49 1.10 18.23
N TYR A 85 28.07 1.52 17.11
CA TYR A 85 27.40 1.53 15.81
C TYR A 85 27.24 0.12 15.23
N VAL A 86 28.22 -0.77 15.45
CA VAL A 86 28.14 -2.18 15.05
C VAL A 86 27.03 -2.89 15.82
N ILE A 87 26.98 -2.72 17.14
CA ILE A 87 25.90 -3.28 18.00
C ILE A 87 24.54 -2.77 17.52
N THR A 88 24.40 -1.45 17.33
CA THR A 88 23.15 -0.85 16.85
C THR A 88 22.73 -1.43 15.50
N GLY A 89 23.68 -1.57 14.57
CA GLY A 89 23.42 -2.17 13.25
C GLY A 89 22.95 -3.62 13.33
N ILE A 90 23.58 -4.45 14.17
CA ILE A 90 23.18 -5.85 14.37
C ILE A 90 21.77 -5.94 14.94
N VAL A 91 21.45 -5.14 15.96
CA VAL A 91 20.11 -5.14 16.57
C VAL A 91 19.07 -4.68 15.56
N LEU A 92 19.32 -3.61 14.81
CA LEU A 92 18.42 -3.14 13.75
C LEU A 92 18.24 -4.18 12.64
N ALA A 93 19.30 -4.86 12.21
CA ALA A 93 19.21 -5.93 11.23
C ALA A 93 18.35 -7.09 11.75
N GLY A 94 18.49 -7.46 13.03
CA GLY A 94 17.66 -8.46 13.69
C GLY A 94 16.18 -8.06 13.72
N VAL A 95 15.88 -6.83 14.15
CA VAL A 95 14.51 -6.31 14.18
C VAL A 95 13.90 -6.23 12.78
N ALA A 96 14.66 -5.75 11.79
CA ALA A 96 14.24 -5.70 10.39
C ALA A 96 13.97 -7.10 9.83
N GLY A 97 14.85 -8.06 10.12
CA GLY A 97 14.68 -9.46 9.73
C GLY A 97 13.45 -10.09 10.37
N LEU A 98 13.20 -9.82 11.66
CA LEU A 98 11.97 -10.24 12.34
C LEU A 98 10.73 -9.61 11.72
N ALA A 99 10.75 -8.30 11.44
CA ALA A 99 9.65 -7.63 10.76
C ALA A 99 9.39 -8.24 9.38
N ALA A 100 10.44 -8.47 8.58
CA ALA A 100 10.36 -9.11 7.28
C ALA A 100 9.81 -10.55 7.37
N SER A 101 10.18 -11.32 8.39
CA SER A 101 9.65 -12.67 8.61
C SER A 101 8.13 -12.70 8.86
N ARG A 102 7.53 -11.57 9.28
CA ARG A 102 6.08 -11.44 9.45
C ARG A 102 5.35 -11.09 8.16
N ILE A 103 6.09 -10.71 7.11
CA ILE A 103 5.56 -10.41 5.78
C ILE A 103 5.52 -11.72 4.98
N GLY A 104 4.62 -12.65 5.34
CA GLY A 104 4.34 -13.83 4.51
C GLY A 104 4.13 -15.14 5.27
N GLY A 105 2.90 -15.65 5.21
CA GLY A 105 2.52 -16.97 5.72
C GLY A 105 1.12 -17.44 5.36
N ARG A 106 0.38 -16.70 4.53
CA ARG A 106 -0.87 -17.17 3.93
C ARG A 106 -0.71 -17.05 2.42
N SER A 107 -0.07 -18.05 1.83
CA SER A 107 -0.25 -18.31 0.41
C SER A 107 -1.76 -18.39 0.15
N LEU A 108 -2.24 -17.63 -0.81
CA LEU A 108 -3.59 -17.75 -1.37
C LEU A 108 -3.71 -19.04 -2.21
N SER A 109 -3.15 -20.16 -1.73
CA SER A 109 -3.36 -21.49 -2.32
C SER A 109 -4.49 -22.20 -1.58
N ARG A 110 -5.70 -21.65 -1.71
CA ARG A 110 -6.94 -22.45 -1.57
C ARG A 110 -7.95 -22.01 -2.63
N GLY A 111 -7.48 -21.96 -3.88
CA GLY A 111 -8.33 -22.05 -5.05
C GLY A 111 -8.11 -23.43 -5.68
N GLY A 112 -9.09 -24.34 -5.53
CA GLY A 112 -9.20 -25.57 -6.30
C GLY A 112 -9.17 -26.87 -5.49
N ALA A 113 -10.33 -27.32 -5.01
CA ALA A 113 -10.86 -28.65 -5.31
C ALA A 113 -12.21 -28.86 -4.60
N ARG A 114 -13.24 -29.06 -5.44
CA ARG A 114 -14.63 -29.48 -5.19
C ARG A 114 -15.63 -28.37 -4.95
#